data_AF-A0A1F8ZUR3-F1
#
_entry.id   AF-A0A1F8ZUR3-F1
#
_cell.length_a   1.000
_cell.length_b   1.000
_cell.length_c   1.000
_cell.angle_alpha   90.00
_cell.angle_beta   90.00
_cell.angle_gamma   90.00
#
_symmetry.space_group_name_H-M   'P 1'
#
loop_
_entity.id
_entity.type
_entity.pdbx_description
1 polymer ?
#
loop_
_entity_poly.entity_id
_entity_poly.type
_entity_poly.pdbx_seq_one_letter_code
_entity_poly.pdbx_strand_id
1 'polypeptide(L)'
;METVEIQIEPRDSGSKGKVKELRRQGKLPGVFYGPKAQTVPLELDRKEFLSRVADLEGSRLIRIKSASPLLADRVALVKEMQFHPVTGEVVHADFYEVDLTAKIRVKVPLHFVGKAEGVVRGGILQPVVREVEVECLPMD
;
A
#
# COMPACT_ATOMS: atom_id res chain seq x y z
N MET A 1 -0.89 -15.53 -1.33
CA MET A 1 -0.67 -14.15 -1.84
C MET A 1 0.67 -14.06 -2.58
N GLU A 2 0.73 -13.44 -3.75
CA GLU A 2 2.03 -13.12 -4.39
C GLU A 2 2.72 -12.03 -3.58
N THR A 3 3.95 -12.30 -3.12
CA THR A 3 4.76 -11.32 -2.39
C THR A 3 5.54 -10.51 -3.40
N VAL A 4 5.32 -9.20 -3.42
CA VAL A 4 6.06 -8.29 -4.32
C VAL A 4 7.29 -7.77 -3.60
N GLU A 5 8.45 -7.89 -4.23
CA GLU A 5 9.69 -7.34 -3.69
C GLU A 5 9.86 -5.91 -4.17
N ILE A 6 10.16 -4.97 -3.25
CA ILE A 6 10.40 -3.55 -3.59
C ILE A 6 11.67 -3.07 -2.91
N GLN A 7 12.50 -2.33 -3.65
CA GLN A 7 13.64 -1.63 -3.07
C GLN A 7 13.19 -0.37 -2.32
N ILE A 8 13.53 -0.29 -1.04
CA ILE A 8 13.21 0.84 -0.17
C ILE A 8 14.45 1.20 0.63
N GLU A 9 14.76 2.49 0.68
CA GLU A 9 15.87 3.00 1.48
C GLU A 9 15.35 3.82 2.66
N PRO A 10 15.98 3.71 3.85
CA PRO A 10 15.67 4.60 4.94
C PRO A 10 16.15 6.00 4.59
N ARG A 11 15.40 7.01 5.06
CA ARG A 11 15.81 8.40 5.00
C ARG A 11 15.83 9.01 6.39
N ASP A 12 16.65 10.03 6.56
CA ASP A 12 16.55 10.86 7.75
C ASP A 12 15.20 11.60 7.80
N SER A 13 14.80 11.98 9.01
CA SER A 13 13.66 12.86 9.29
C SER A 13 13.92 14.26 8.70
N GLY A 14 13.70 14.38 7.40
CA GLY A 14 13.92 15.61 6.64
C GLY A 14 12.88 16.68 6.92
N SER A 15 13.26 17.94 6.71
CA SER A 15 12.35 19.07 6.70
C SER A 15 11.38 19.02 5.51
N LYS A 16 10.29 19.80 5.57
CA LYS A 16 9.31 19.92 4.47
C LYS A 16 9.96 20.21 3.10
N GLY A 17 11.07 20.96 3.08
CA GLY A 17 11.83 21.28 1.86
C GLY A 17 12.48 20.05 1.21
N LYS A 18 13.11 19.18 2.00
CA LYS A 18 13.74 17.94 1.48
C LYS A 18 12.71 16.99 0.89
N VAL A 19 11.54 16.85 1.54
CA VAL A 19 10.45 16.00 1.03
C VAL A 19 9.90 16.50 -0.29
N LYS A 20 9.79 17.84 -0.46
CA LYS A 20 9.36 18.43 -1.72
C LYS A 20 10.36 18.17 -2.85
N GLU A 21 11.65 18.24 -2.55
CA GLU A 21 12.71 17.98 -3.51
C GLU A 21 12.77 16.49 -3.91
N LEU A 22 12.61 15.56 -2.96
CA LEU A 22 12.49 14.11 -3.24
C LEU A 22 11.35 13.82 -4.23
N ARG A 23 10.18 14.43 -4.02
CA ARG A 23 9.04 14.29 -4.94
C ARG A 23 9.36 14.84 -6.34
N ARG A 24 10.10 15.94 -6.44
CA ARG A 24 10.56 16.49 -7.73
C ARG A 24 11.57 15.59 -8.44
N GLN A 25 12.38 14.86 -7.68
CA GLN A 25 13.33 13.87 -8.18
C GLN A 25 12.65 12.53 -8.56
N GLY A 26 11.32 12.42 -8.43
CA GLY A 26 10.58 11.20 -8.74
C GLY A 26 10.65 10.14 -7.64
N LYS A 27 11.10 10.49 -6.44
CA LYS A 27 11.05 9.62 -5.26
C LYS A 27 9.72 9.79 -4.53
N LEU A 28 9.20 8.69 -4.01
CA LEU A 28 8.02 8.62 -3.17
C LEU A 28 8.47 8.55 -1.70
N PRO A 29 8.17 9.55 -0.87
CA PRO A 29 8.39 9.44 0.57
C PRO A 29 7.35 8.51 1.18
N GLY A 30 7.75 7.76 2.20
CA GLY A 30 6.85 6.92 2.97
C GLY A 30 7.29 6.78 4.42
N VAL A 31 6.58 5.91 5.13
CA VAL A 31 6.90 5.52 6.50
C VAL A 31 6.70 4.02 6.68
N PHE A 32 7.63 3.38 7.37
CA PHE A 32 7.49 2.01 7.85
C PHE A 32 7.33 2.01 9.36
N TYR A 33 6.33 1.31 9.86
CA TYR A 33 6.08 1.20 11.29
C TYR A 33 5.39 -0.12 11.59
N GLY A 34 5.44 -0.55 12.84
CA GLY A 34 4.85 -1.81 13.23
C GLY A 34 4.90 -2.08 14.72
N PRO A 35 4.35 -3.21 15.16
CA PRO A 35 4.40 -3.61 16.55
C PRO A 35 5.81 -3.99 17.02
N LYS A 36 6.69 -4.46 16.10
CA LYS A 36 8.07 -4.87 16.41
C LYS A 36 9.13 -3.91 15.85
N ALA A 37 8.78 -3.12 14.83
CA ALA A 37 9.65 -2.13 14.23
C ALA A 37 9.44 -0.71 14.77
N GLN A 38 10.54 0.02 14.98
CA GLN A 38 10.48 1.47 15.19
C GLN A 38 10.01 2.17 13.91
N THR A 39 9.38 3.33 14.05
CA THR A 39 8.94 4.15 12.91
C THR A 39 10.15 4.63 12.12
N VAL A 40 10.32 4.14 10.90
CA VAL A 40 11.41 4.49 9.99
C VAL A 40 10.85 5.31 8.83
N PRO A 41 11.30 6.55 8.61
CA PRO A 41 11.00 7.29 7.40
C PRO A 41 11.67 6.61 6.20
N LEU A 42 10.93 6.47 5.11
CA LEU A 42 11.38 5.79 3.89
C LEU A 42 11.40 6.71 2.69
N GLU A 43 12.24 6.35 1.72
CA GLU A 43 12.16 6.80 0.34
C GLU A 43 12.29 5.61 -0.61
N LEU A 44 11.49 5.65 -1.68
CA LEU A 44 11.50 4.64 -2.73
C LEU A 44 11.27 5.29 -4.09
N ASP A 45 11.57 4.57 -5.17
CA ASP A 45 11.31 5.07 -6.51
C ASP A 45 9.81 5.05 -6.83
N ARG A 46 9.24 6.20 -7.21
CA ARG A 46 7.80 6.32 -7.47
C ARG A 46 7.39 5.47 -8.67
N LYS A 47 8.21 5.41 -9.72
CA LYS A 47 7.86 4.67 -10.94
C LYS A 47 7.94 3.17 -10.68
N GLU A 48 8.96 2.72 -9.96
CA GLU A 48 9.07 1.30 -9.58
C GLU A 48 7.90 0.90 -8.67
N PHE A 49 7.57 1.72 -7.67
CA PHE A 49 6.44 1.47 -6.79
C PHE A 49 5.14 1.36 -7.59
N LEU A 50 4.83 2.34 -8.43
CA LEU A 50 3.61 2.32 -9.25
C LEU A 50 3.62 1.15 -10.23
N SER A 51 4.73 0.82 -10.89
CA SER A 51 4.78 -0.33 -11.80
C SER A 51 4.52 -1.65 -11.09
N ARG A 52 4.91 -1.77 -9.83
CA ARG A 52 4.73 -3.00 -9.04
C ARG A 52 3.40 -3.02 -8.28
N VAL A 53 2.80 -1.86 -8.02
CA VAL A 53 1.59 -1.69 -7.22
C VAL A 53 0.34 -1.37 -8.05
N ALA A 54 0.47 -0.80 -9.26
CA ALA A 54 -0.67 -0.45 -10.12
C ALA A 54 -1.44 -1.68 -10.62
N ASP A 55 -0.78 -2.83 -10.73
CA ASP A 55 -1.43 -4.11 -11.06
C ASP A 55 -2.03 -4.81 -9.81
N LEU A 56 -1.86 -4.23 -8.62
CA LEU A 56 -2.31 -4.82 -7.36
C LEU A 56 -3.66 -4.24 -6.95
N GLU A 57 -4.75 -4.87 -7.38
CA GLU A 57 -6.06 -4.64 -6.76
C GLU A 57 -6.07 -5.25 -5.34
N GLY A 58 -6.07 -4.39 -4.31
CA GLY A 58 -6.26 -4.76 -2.91
C GLY A 58 -5.02 -4.70 -2.01
N SER A 59 -5.19 -5.15 -0.75
CA SER A 59 -4.15 -5.12 0.29
C SER A 59 -3.21 -6.34 0.16
N ARG A 60 -2.03 -6.18 -0.47
CA ARG A 60 -1.02 -7.26 -0.63
C ARG A 60 0.23 -7.03 0.22
N LEU A 61 0.92 -8.13 0.54
CA LEU A 61 2.19 -8.13 1.24
C LEU A 61 3.35 -7.75 0.31
N ILE A 62 4.20 -6.86 0.80
CA ILE A 62 5.43 -6.40 0.16
C ILE A 62 6.60 -6.88 0.99
N ARG A 63 7.60 -7.48 0.32
CA ARG A 63 8.90 -7.75 0.93
C ARG A 63 9.84 -6.58 0.63
N ILE A 64 10.33 -5.96 1.69
CA ILE A 64 11.23 -4.82 1.62
C ILE A 64 12.65 -5.33 1.38
N LYS A 65 13.25 -4.89 0.28
CA LYS A 65 14.69 -5.03 0.04
C LYS A 65 15.37 -3.70 0.36
N SER A 66 16.26 -3.72 1.33
CA SER A 66 17.04 -2.54 1.74
C SER A 66 18.44 -2.97 2.13
N ALA A 67 19.43 -2.12 1.90
CA ALA A 67 20.77 -2.31 2.45
C ALA A 67 20.80 -2.07 3.98
N SER A 68 19.75 -1.46 4.54
CA SER A 68 19.66 -1.17 5.97
C SER A 68 19.19 -2.38 6.79
N PRO A 69 19.88 -2.74 7.88
CA PRO A 69 19.45 -3.82 8.78
C PRO A 69 18.07 -3.60 9.42
N LEU A 70 17.61 -2.35 9.48
CA LEU A 70 16.30 -2.00 10.05
C LEU A 70 15.13 -2.46 9.16
N LEU A 71 15.38 -2.61 7.86
CA LEU A 71 14.36 -2.84 6.84
C LEU A 71 14.60 -4.10 6.01
N ALA A 72 15.82 -4.64 6.03
CA ALA A 72 16.20 -5.82 5.27
C ALA A 72 15.26 -7.01 5.54
N ASP A 73 14.69 -7.54 4.45
CA ASP A 73 13.81 -8.72 4.41
C ASP A 73 12.53 -8.63 5.26
N ARG A 74 12.15 -7.42 5.68
CA ARG A 74 10.89 -7.20 6.39
C ARG A 74 9.70 -7.35 5.44
N VAL A 75 8.62 -7.93 5.96
CA VAL A 75 7.35 -8.05 5.24
C VAL A 75 6.40 -6.99 5.77
N ALA A 76 5.83 -6.21 4.87
CA ALA A 76 4.94 -5.10 5.19
C ALA A 76 3.69 -5.12 4.31
N LEU A 77 2.60 -4.56 4.81
CA LEU A 77 1.40 -4.30 4.04
C LEU A 77 1.31 -2.81 3.73
N VAL A 78 0.89 -2.44 2.51
CA VAL A 78 0.55 -1.05 2.21
C VAL A 78 -0.73 -0.70 2.95
N LYS A 79 -0.59 0.04 4.05
CA LYS A 79 -1.71 0.39 4.91
C LYS A 79 -2.54 1.50 4.29
N GLU A 80 -1.87 2.49 3.74
CA GLU A 80 -2.50 3.67 3.15
C GLU A 80 -1.62 4.23 2.03
N MET A 81 -2.27 4.74 0.99
CA MET A 81 -1.65 5.55 -0.05
C MET A 81 -2.36 6.89 -0.10
N GLN A 82 -1.59 7.96 0.00
CA GLN A 82 -2.11 9.31 -0.14
C GLN A 82 -1.94 9.77 -1.58
N PHE A 83 -3.02 10.32 -2.14
CA PHE A 83 -3.07 10.80 -3.50
C PHE A 83 -3.18 12.32 -3.51
N HIS A 84 -2.51 12.96 -4.48
CA HIS A 84 -2.68 14.38 -4.72
C HIS A 84 -4.09 14.63 -5.26
N PRO A 85 -4.90 15.51 -4.66
CA PRO A 85 -6.33 15.64 -4.98
C PRO A 85 -6.60 16.12 -6.42
N VAL A 86 -5.66 16.87 -7.00
CA VAL A 86 -5.78 17.42 -8.37
C VAL A 86 -5.16 16.50 -9.43
N THR A 87 -3.89 16.08 -9.24
CA THR A 87 -3.17 15.31 -10.26
C THR A 87 -3.38 13.81 -10.15
N GLY A 88 -3.94 13.31 -9.04
CA GLY A 88 -4.09 11.88 -8.76
C GLY A 88 -2.77 11.15 -8.50
N GLU A 89 -1.64 11.86 -8.43
CA GLU A 89 -0.34 11.23 -8.18
C GLU A 89 -0.21 10.74 -6.73
N VAL A 90 0.41 9.59 -6.51
CA VAL A 90 0.75 9.12 -5.16
C VAL A 90 1.81 10.04 -4.54
N VAL A 91 1.52 10.60 -3.36
CA VAL A 91 2.38 11.57 -2.65
C VAL A 91 3.01 11.01 -1.38
N HIS A 92 2.42 9.96 -0.82
CA HIS A 92 2.90 9.27 0.36
C HIS A 92 2.38 7.82 0.40
N ALA A 93 3.16 6.91 0.96
CA ALA A 93 2.76 5.53 1.21
C ALA A 93 3.16 5.07 2.62
N ASP A 94 2.24 4.38 3.28
CA ASP A 94 2.41 3.89 4.64
C ASP A 94 2.55 2.37 4.60
N PHE A 95 3.65 1.87 5.18
CA PHE A 95 3.97 0.46 5.25
C PHE A 95 3.85 -0.02 6.68
N TYR A 96 2.96 -0.98 6.91
CA TYR A 96 2.75 -1.59 8.23
C TYR A 96 3.44 -2.94 8.29
N GLU A 97 4.36 -3.13 9.25
CA GLU A 97 5.03 -4.41 9.47
C GLU A 97 4.00 -5.49 9.80
N VAL A 98 4.08 -6.60 9.06
CA VAL A 98 3.19 -7.73 9.27
C VAL A 98 3.95 -8.84 9.97
N ASP A 99 3.42 -9.27 11.10
CA ASP A 99 3.82 -10.51 11.71
C ASP A 99 3.09 -11.67 11.02
N LEU A 100 3.83 -12.54 10.34
CA LEU A 100 3.30 -13.69 9.61
C LEU A 100 2.54 -14.67 10.52
N THR A 101 2.74 -14.60 11.84
CA THR A 101 2.08 -15.46 12.83
C THR A 101 0.83 -14.83 13.46
N ALA A 102 0.59 -13.54 13.24
CA ALA A 102 -0.54 -12.82 13.83
C ALA A 102 -1.63 -12.55 12.79
N LYS A 103 -2.89 -12.59 13.23
CA LYS A 103 -4.02 -12.23 12.38
C LYS A 103 -3.95 -10.74 12.02
N ILE A 104 -4.19 -10.42 10.75
CA ILE A 104 -4.28 -9.06 10.23
C ILE A 104 -5.70 -8.74 9.82
N ARG A 105 -6.10 -7.47 9.97
CA ARG A 105 -7.35 -6.95 9.45
C ARG A 105 -7.08 -6.11 8.21
N VAL A 106 -7.66 -6.53 7.08
CA VAL A 106 -7.46 -5.90 5.78
C VAL A 106 -8.81 -5.59 5.14
N LYS A 107 -8.87 -4.51 4.36
CA LYS A 107 -10.03 -4.20 3.53
C LYS A 107 -9.83 -4.84 2.16
N VAL A 108 -10.82 -5.61 1.74
CA VAL A 108 -10.82 -6.31 0.45
C VAL A 108 -11.97 -5.78 -0.41
N PRO A 109 -11.70 -5.36 -1.66
CA PRO A 109 -12.75 -4.88 -2.55
C PRO A 109 -13.71 -5.99 -2.97
N LEU A 110 -14.99 -5.65 -3.11
CA LEU A 110 -16.03 -6.56 -3.59
C LEU A 110 -16.13 -6.48 -5.11
N HIS A 111 -15.95 -7.62 -5.78
CA HIS A 111 -16.13 -7.74 -7.24
C HIS A 111 -17.51 -8.34 -7.54
N PHE A 112 -18.40 -7.53 -8.12
CA PHE A 112 -19.74 -7.95 -8.51
C PHE A 112 -19.73 -8.59 -9.90
N VAL A 113 -20.26 -9.80 -10.02
CA VAL A 113 -20.35 -10.54 -11.29
C VAL A 113 -21.80 -10.69 -11.76
N GLY A 114 -21.98 -10.79 -13.07
CA GLY A 114 -23.29 -10.95 -13.70
C GLY A 114 -24.09 -9.66 -13.83
N LYS A 115 -25.37 -9.79 -14.21
CA LYS A 115 -26.30 -8.68 -14.40
C LYS A 115 -27.59 -8.96 -13.65
N ALA A 116 -27.91 -8.12 -12.66
CA ALA A 116 -29.14 -8.27 -11.88
C ALA A 116 -30.38 -8.03 -12.76
N GLU A 117 -31.46 -8.80 -12.54
CA GLU A 117 -32.70 -8.64 -13.31
C GLU A 117 -33.25 -7.21 -13.26
N GLY A 118 -33.15 -6.54 -12.10
CA GLY A 118 -33.56 -5.15 -11.97
C GLY A 118 -32.82 -4.21 -12.92
N VAL A 119 -31.54 -4.47 -13.19
CA VAL A 119 -30.74 -3.72 -14.17
C VAL A 119 -31.15 -4.07 -15.60
N VAL A 120 -31.53 -5.32 -15.87
CA VAL A 120 -32.08 -5.73 -17.18
C VAL A 120 -33.40 -4.99 -17.46
N ARG A 121 -34.22 -4.77 -16.44
CA ARG A 121 -35.50 -4.03 -16.52
C ARG A 121 -35.33 -2.49 -16.46
N GLY A 122 -34.10 -1.98 -16.56
CA GLY A 122 -33.80 -0.54 -16.62
C GLY A 122 -33.45 0.14 -15.29
N GLY A 123 -33.33 -0.61 -14.20
CA GLY A 123 -32.86 -0.11 -12.91
C GLY A 123 -31.35 0.15 -12.85
N ILE A 124 -30.92 0.95 -11.87
CA ILE A 124 -29.50 1.27 -11.62
C ILE A 124 -29.06 0.51 -10.37
N LEU A 125 -28.00 -0.31 -10.48
CA LEU A 125 -27.39 -0.95 -9.31
C LEU A 125 -26.51 0.06 -8.58
N GLN A 126 -26.77 0.26 -7.29
CA GLN A 126 -25.96 1.13 -6.43
C GLN A 126 -25.38 0.30 -5.25
N PRO A 127 -24.11 -0.13 -5.33
CA PRO A 127 -23.44 -0.80 -4.22
C PRO A 127 -23.24 0.18 -3.06
N VAL A 128 -23.87 -0.10 -1.91
CA VAL A 128 -23.71 0.69 -0.67
C VAL A 128 -22.36 0.41 0.00
N VAL A 129 -21.90 -0.84 -0.08
CA VAL A 129 -20.61 -1.29 0.45
C VAL A 129 -19.77 -1.80 -0.72
N ARG A 130 -18.54 -1.28 -0.84
CA ARG A 130 -17.61 -1.65 -1.93
C ARG A 130 -16.42 -2.47 -1.43
N GLU A 131 -16.21 -2.52 -0.12
CA GLU A 131 -15.11 -3.22 0.52
C GLU A 131 -15.60 -3.86 1.81
N VAL A 132 -15.03 -5.01 2.17
CA VAL A 132 -15.29 -5.68 3.44
C VAL A 132 -14.00 -5.82 4.23
N GLU A 133 -14.10 -5.66 5.54
CA GLU A 133 -12.98 -5.95 6.44
C GLU A 133 -12.93 -7.46 6.70
N VAL A 134 -11.76 -8.05 6.46
CA VAL A 134 -11.49 -9.48 6.64
C VAL A 134 -10.35 -9.62 7.65
N GLU A 135 -10.48 -10.59 8.55
CA GLU A 135 -9.42 -10.99 9.47
C GLU A 135 -8.84 -12.34 9.01
N CYS A 136 -7.58 -12.36 8.56
CA CYS A 136 -6.90 -13.57 8.11
C CYS A 136 -5.45 -13.62 8.59
N LEU A 137 -4.82 -14.79 8.49
CA LEU A 137 -3.36 -14.86 8.58
C LEU A 137 -2.77 -14.28 7.28
N PRO A 138 -1.61 -13.62 7.33
CA PRO A 138 -1.04 -12.95 6.17
C PRO A 138 -0.73 -13.87 4.98
N MET A 139 -0.55 -15.18 5.21
CA MET A 139 -0.22 -16.15 4.17
C MET A 139 -1.42 -16.93 3.62
N ASP A 140 -2.60 -16.80 4.26
CA ASP A 140 -3.87 -17.41 3.83
C ASP A 140 -4.67 -16.46 2.93
#